data_AF-A0A3D4QWF2-F1
#
_entry.id   AF-A0A3D4QWF2-F1
#
_cell.length_a   1.000
_cell.length_b   1.000
_cell.length_c   1.000
_cell.angle_alpha   90.00
_cell.angle_beta   90.00
_cell.angle_gamma   90.00
#
_symmetry.space_group_name_H-M   'P 1'
#
loop_
_entity.id
_entity.type
_entity.pdbx_description
1 polymer ?
#
loop_
_entity_poly.entity_id
_entity_poly.type
_entity_poly.pdbx_seq_one_letter_code
_entity_poly.pdbx_strand_id
1 'polypeptide(L)'
;MLDYKKPAFWLAATAVIISIAVAVCFLTNPKNEPSNLNNSPAYESSLTLDDVVTLSQKGKNLTWEDFEQFTYKDTGSGLYIRVYDINSQFSLWIGDGKLKGSPMYIHLTDNTDPADYIDIRTEDVESFIRKHENDIYDDISDLLNIISSPSFSSATGDYIREHQSEYDKLLSYGEYTLHYCFREF
;
A
#
# COMPACT_ATOMS: atom_id res chain seq x y z
N MET A 1 11.91 69.62 13.13
CA MET A 1 11.37 69.27 11.81
C MET A 1 11.83 67.87 11.48
N LEU A 2 10.98 66.87 11.72
CA LEU A 2 11.11 65.51 11.21
C LEU A 2 9.71 65.11 10.77
N ASP A 3 9.48 65.16 9.46
CA ASP A 3 8.20 64.84 8.84
C ASP A 3 8.01 63.32 8.79
N TYR A 4 7.38 62.76 9.81
CA TYR A 4 6.97 61.36 9.83
C TYR A 4 5.65 61.18 9.07
N LYS A 5 5.73 60.92 7.76
CA LYS A 5 4.57 60.44 6.98
C LYS A 5 4.31 58.98 7.30
N LYS A 6 3.13 58.71 7.89
CA LYS A 6 2.65 57.45 8.49
C LYS A 6 3.11 56.18 7.74
N PRO A 7 4.12 55.43 8.24
CA PRO A 7 4.59 54.18 7.66
C PRO A 7 3.73 52.97 8.07
N ALA A 8 2.80 53.13 9.02
CA ALA A 8 1.94 52.05 9.50
C ALA A 8 1.03 51.46 8.42
N PHE A 9 0.58 52.27 7.45
CA PHE A 9 -0.29 51.80 6.37
C PHE A 9 0.46 50.89 5.38
N TRP A 10 1.70 51.24 5.04
CA TRP A 10 2.54 50.44 4.14
C TRP A 10 2.95 49.11 4.77
N LEU A 11 3.23 49.09 6.07
CA LEU A 11 3.54 47.86 6.80
C LEU A 11 2.34 46.91 6.92
N ALA A 12 1.13 47.44 7.10
CA ALA A 12 -0.08 46.61 7.09
C ALA A 12 -0.35 46.04 5.68
N ALA A 13 -0.16 46.85 4.64
CA ALA A 13 -0.33 46.41 3.26
C ALA A 13 0.67 45.31 2.86
N THR A 14 1.95 45.41 3.27
CA THR A 14 2.95 44.38 2.95
C THR A 14 2.67 43.06 3.68
N ALA A 15 2.24 43.10 4.94
CA ALA A 15 1.91 41.89 5.70
C ALA A 15 0.72 41.11 5.10
N VAL A 16 -0.30 41.82 4.62
CA VAL A 16 -1.47 41.21 3.95
C VAL A 16 -1.05 40.55 2.63
N ILE A 17 -0.20 41.20 1.84
CA ILE A 17 0.29 40.64 0.57
C ILE A 17 1.11 39.36 0.80
N ILE A 18 1.99 39.33 1.80
CA ILE A 18 2.77 38.13 2.15
C ILE A 18 1.84 36.99 2.61
N SER A 19 0.85 37.29 3.44
CA SER A 19 -0.10 36.29 3.95
C SER A 19 -0.93 35.67 2.82
N ILE A 20 -1.35 36.49 1.84
CA ILE A 20 -2.07 36.02 0.64
C ILE A 20 -1.15 35.16 -0.23
N ALA A 21 0.11 35.56 -0.43
CA ALA A 21 1.07 34.77 -1.21
C ALA A 21 1.32 33.38 -0.59
N VAL A 22 1.49 33.30 0.72
CA VAL A 22 1.65 32.02 1.43
C VAL A 22 0.37 31.18 1.33
N ALA A 23 -0.81 31.78 1.49
CA ALA A 23 -2.07 31.07 1.33
C ALA A 23 -2.25 30.54 -0.10
N VAL A 24 -1.85 31.30 -1.12
CA VAL A 24 -1.85 30.83 -2.51
C VAL A 24 -0.87 29.68 -2.71
N CYS A 25 0.33 29.71 -2.13
CA CYS A 25 1.28 28.59 -2.19
C CYS A 25 0.76 27.31 -1.51
N PHE A 26 -0.04 27.43 -0.44
CA PHE A 26 -0.68 26.29 0.22
C PHE A 26 -1.95 25.80 -0.51
N LEU A 27 -2.71 26.70 -1.17
CA LEU A 27 -3.93 26.36 -1.90
C LEU A 27 -3.66 25.91 -3.34
N THR A 28 -2.49 26.21 -3.91
CA THR A 28 -2.00 25.56 -5.13
C THR A 28 -1.51 24.16 -4.79
N ASN A 29 -2.44 23.29 -4.43
CA ASN A 29 -2.29 21.86 -4.69
C ASN A 29 -2.28 21.72 -6.22
N PRO A 30 -1.19 21.31 -6.87
CA PRO A 30 -1.23 21.06 -8.29
C PRO A 30 -2.32 20.01 -8.52
N LYS A 31 -3.31 20.34 -9.36
CA LYS A 31 -4.18 19.29 -9.88
C LYS A 31 -3.26 18.39 -10.69
N ASN A 32 -3.07 17.16 -10.23
CA ASN A 32 -2.44 16.12 -11.03
C ASN A 32 -3.33 15.94 -12.26
N GLU A 33 -3.03 16.67 -13.33
CA GLU A 33 -3.46 16.27 -14.66
C GLU A 33 -2.89 14.86 -14.86
N PRO A 34 -3.69 13.88 -15.30
CA PRO A 34 -3.17 12.57 -15.61
C PRO A 34 -2.04 12.78 -16.62
N SER A 35 -0.82 12.50 -16.18
CA SER A 35 0.37 12.72 -16.99
C SER A 35 0.19 11.96 -18.30
N ASN A 36 0.18 12.70 -19.40
CA ASN A 36 0.28 12.14 -20.73
C ASN A 36 1.71 11.62 -20.91
N LEU A 37 2.01 10.46 -20.31
CA LEU A 37 3.30 9.76 -20.40
C LEU A 37 3.38 8.98 -21.71
N ASN A 38 3.47 9.71 -22.81
CA ASN A 38 3.85 9.14 -24.10
C ASN A 38 5.20 9.74 -24.44
N ASN A 39 6.25 9.05 -23.97
CA ASN A 39 7.59 8.86 -24.55
C ASN A 39 8.61 8.48 -23.46
N SER A 40 8.41 7.32 -22.84
CA SER A 40 9.41 6.57 -22.07
C SER A 40 9.09 5.09 -22.30
N PRO A 41 10.07 4.17 -22.46
CA PRO A 41 9.75 2.74 -22.43
C PRO A 41 8.99 2.45 -21.13
N ALA A 42 7.94 1.66 -21.26
CA ALA A 42 6.92 1.37 -20.24
C ALA A 42 7.51 1.34 -18.82
N TYR A 43 7.02 2.20 -17.93
CA TYR A 43 7.29 2.09 -16.51
C TYR A 43 6.49 0.89 -16.01
N GLU A 44 7.17 -0.23 -15.73
CA GLU A 44 6.52 -1.43 -15.18
C GLU A 44 5.98 -1.08 -13.79
N SER A 45 4.66 -1.01 -13.65
CA SER A 45 4.01 -0.71 -12.38
C SER A 45 3.94 -1.96 -11.51
N SER A 46 4.06 -1.82 -10.19
CA SER A 46 3.73 -2.92 -9.27
C SER A 46 2.22 -3.17 -9.29
N LEU A 47 1.81 -4.44 -9.25
CA LEU A 47 0.41 -4.83 -9.15
C LEU A 47 -0.15 -4.48 -7.77
N THR A 48 -1.35 -3.91 -7.70
CA THR A 48 -2.04 -3.61 -6.43
C THR A 48 -3.26 -4.51 -6.19
N LEU A 49 -3.79 -4.54 -4.95
CA LEU A 49 -5.05 -5.26 -4.66
C LEU A 49 -6.24 -4.67 -5.43
N ASP A 50 -6.29 -3.36 -5.63
CA ASP A 50 -7.32 -2.70 -6.44
C ASP A 50 -7.24 -3.14 -7.91
N ASP A 51 -6.03 -3.32 -8.45
CA ASP A 51 -5.85 -3.89 -9.78
C ASP A 51 -6.37 -5.33 -9.84
N VAL A 52 -6.08 -6.16 -8.83
CA VAL A 52 -6.57 -7.55 -8.76
C VAL A 52 -8.09 -7.59 -8.70
N VAL A 53 -8.73 -6.75 -7.88
CA VAL A 53 -10.19 -6.62 -7.81
C VAL A 53 -10.75 -6.21 -9.17
N THR A 54 -10.13 -5.23 -9.83
CA THR A 54 -10.57 -4.76 -11.17
C THR A 54 -10.41 -5.85 -12.23
N LEU A 55 -9.27 -6.55 -12.24
CA LEU A 55 -8.97 -7.62 -13.18
C LEU A 55 -9.90 -8.83 -12.99
N SER A 56 -10.24 -9.17 -11.74
CA SER A 56 -11.13 -10.29 -11.42
C SER A 56 -12.49 -10.21 -12.11
N GLN A 57 -12.98 -9.00 -12.41
CA GLN A 57 -14.25 -8.77 -13.11
C GLN A 57 -14.28 -9.35 -14.53
N LYS A 58 -13.11 -9.56 -15.15
CA LYS A 58 -12.99 -10.24 -16.46
C LYS A 58 -13.22 -11.75 -16.35
N GLY A 59 -13.13 -12.33 -15.15
CA GLY A 59 -13.33 -13.75 -14.89
C GLY A 59 -12.47 -14.64 -15.78
N LYS A 60 -13.09 -15.65 -16.39
CA LYS A 60 -12.41 -16.62 -17.26
C LYS A 60 -11.85 -16.04 -18.57
N ASN A 61 -12.10 -14.77 -18.88
CA ASN A 61 -11.53 -14.10 -20.05
C ASN A 61 -10.13 -13.51 -19.79
N LEU A 62 -9.62 -13.57 -18.55
CA LEU A 62 -8.27 -13.11 -18.23
C LEU A 62 -7.21 -13.86 -19.04
N THR A 63 -6.28 -13.10 -19.62
CA THR A 63 -5.13 -13.62 -20.39
C THR A 63 -3.81 -13.16 -19.78
N TRP A 64 -2.70 -13.68 -20.30
CA TRP A 64 -1.36 -13.22 -19.90
C TRP A 64 -1.10 -11.74 -20.20
N GLU A 65 -1.71 -11.22 -21.28
CA GLU A 65 -1.53 -9.84 -21.75
C GLU A 65 -2.08 -8.83 -20.75
N ASP A 66 -3.15 -9.20 -20.04
CA ASP A 66 -3.74 -8.37 -18.98
C ASP A 66 -2.75 -8.04 -17.85
N PHE A 67 -1.68 -8.82 -17.72
CA PHE A 67 -0.67 -8.67 -16.67
C PHE A 67 0.72 -8.26 -17.19
N GLU A 68 0.89 -8.01 -18.50
CA GLU A 68 2.22 -7.71 -19.08
C GLU A 68 2.80 -6.37 -18.63
N GLN A 69 1.93 -5.43 -18.24
CA GLN A 69 2.34 -4.11 -17.77
C GLN A 69 2.93 -4.11 -16.35
N PHE A 70 2.78 -5.20 -15.61
CA PHE A 70 3.21 -5.27 -14.21
C PHE A 70 4.54 -6.03 -14.06
N THR A 71 5.34 -5.59 -13.09
CA THR A 71 6.61 -6.25 -12.75
C THR A 71 6.34 -7.64 -12.14
N TYR A 72 7.07 -8.67 -12.56
CA TYR A 72 6.96 -10.03 -12.00
C TYR A 72 8.31 -10.73 -11.86
N LYS A 73 8.35 -11.77 -11.01
CA LYS A 73 9.44 -12.74 -10.91
C LYS A 73 9.08 -14.01 -11.66
N ASP A 74 10.00 -14.48 -12.52
CA ASP A 74 9.91 -15.81 -13.10
C ASP A 74 10.54 -16.83 -12.12
N THR A 75 9.76 -17.79 -11.67
CA THR A 75 10.18 -18.77 -10.66
C THR A 75 10.18 -20.22 -11.19
N GLY A 76 10.01 -20.39 -12.50
CA GLY A 76 9.79 -21.69 -13.12
C GLY A 76 11.01 -22.59 -13.26
N SER A 77 11.00 -23.76 -12.61
CA SER A 77 11.93 -24.89 -12.91
C SER A 77 11.43 -25.72 -14.10
N GLY A 78 11.08 -25.07 -15.22
CA GLY A 78 10.51 -25.70 -16.42
C GLY A 78 8.98 -25.57 -16.58
N LEU A 79 8.31 -24.88 -15.65
CA LEU A 79 6.94 -24.38 -15.79
C LEU A 79 6.96 -22.88 -16.08
N TYR A 80 5.93 -22.35 -16.74
CA TYR A 80 5.81 -20.91 -16.93
C TYR A 80 5.03 -20.32 -15.76
N ILE A 81 5.74 -19.77 -14.76
CA ILE A 81 5.14 -19.23 -13.53
C ILE A 81 5.62 -17.79 -13.32
N ARG A 82 4.69 -16.85 -13.35
CA ARG A 82 4.92 -15.44 -13.00
C ARG A 82 4.36 -15.18 -11.61
N VAL A 83 5.20 -14.62 -10.74
CA VAL A 83 4.80 -14.17 -9.40
C VAL A 83 4.86 -12.65 -9.35
N TYR A 84 3.73 -12.02 -9.07
CA TYR A 84 3.58 -10.58 -8.91
C TYR A 84 3.48 -10.29 -7.42
N ASP A 85 4.50 -9.64 -6.85
CA ASP A 85 4.44 -9.18 -5.46
C ASP A 85 3.47 -7.99 -5.37
N ILE A 86 2.53 -8.03 -4.43
CA ILE A 86 1.55 -6.95 -4.22
C ILE A 86 1.93 -6.15 -2.99
N ASN A 87 2.03 -6.82 -1.84
CA ASN A 87 2.46 -6.24 -0.57
C ASN A 87 3.07 -7.34 0.32
N SER A 88 3.26 -7.06 1.61
CA SER A 88 3.80 -8.05 2.56
C SER A 88 2.89 -9.27 2.72
N GLN A 89 1.57 -9.10 2.61
CA GLN A 89 0.58 -10.16 2.83
C GLN A 89 0.26 -10.95 1.57
N PHE A 90 0.20 -10.31 0.41
CA PHE A 90 -0.33 -10.93 -0.81
C PHE A 90 0.67 -10.95 -1.96
N SER A 91 0.54 -12.00 -2.76
CA SER A 91 1.14 -12.11 -4.09
C SER A 91 0.15 -12.75 -5.06
N LEU A 92 0.28 -12.41 -6.35
CA LEU A 92 -0.48 -13.05 -7.41
C LEU A 92 0.40 -14.05 -8.18
N TRP A 93 -0.03 -15.30 -8.22
CA TRP A 93 0.68 -16.38 -8.90
C TRP A 93 -0.07 -16.79 -10.16
N ILE A 94 0.57 -16.65 -11.31
CA ILE A 94 0.00 -17.02 -12.60
C ILE A 94 0.85 -18.11 -13.22
N GLY A 95 0.25 -19.26 -13.52
CA GLY A 95 0.99 -20.40 -14.05
C GLY A 95 0.27 -21.13 -15.18
N ASP A 96 1.05 -21.74 -16.06
CA ASP A 96 0.59 -22.73 -17.02
C ASP A 96 1.60 -23.90 -17.12
N GLY A 97 1.06 -25.11 -17.24
CA GLY A 97 1.81 -26.34 -17.51
C GLY A 97 2.18 -26.54 -18.98
N LYS A 98 1.69 -25.69 -19.89
CA LYS A 98 2.01 -25.71 -21.33
C LYS A 98 2.32 -24.30 -21.83
N LEU A 99 3.21 -24.18 -22.82
CA LEU A 99 3.69 -22.87 -23.32
C LEU A 99 2.68 -22.11 -24.21
N LYS A 100 1.43 -22.58 -24.35
CA LYS A 100 0.43 -21.95 -25.23
C LYS A 100 -0.98 -22.13 -24.67
N GLY A 101 -1.59 -21.04 -24.23
CA GLY A 101 -2.98 -20.98 -23.79
C GLY A 101 -3.24 -19.87 -22.78
N SER A 102 -4.49 -19.78 -22.33
CA SER A 102 -4.85 -19.02 -21.13
C SER A 102 -4.16 -19.62 -19.90
N PRO A 103 -3.81 -18.83 -18.87
CA PRO A 103 -3.25 -19.34 -17.64
C PRO A 103 -4.06 -20.51 -17.07
N MET A 104 -3.38 -21.57 -16.60
CA MET A 104 -4.03 -22.69 -15.94
C MET A 104 -4.66 -22.23 -14.63
N TYR A 105 -3.97 -21.34 -13.91
CA TYR A 105 -4.44 -20.72 -12.68
C TYR A 105 -4.01 -19.25 -12.58
N ILE A 106 -4.78 -18.48 -11.83
CA ILE A 106 -4.46 -17.09 -11.44
C ILE A 106 -4.80 -16.97 -9.96
N HIS A 107 -3.85 -17.30 -9.09
CA HIS A 107 -4.06 -17.38 -7.65
C HIS A 107 -3.69 -16.08 -6.96
N LEU A 108 -4.61 -15.51 -6.19
CA LEU A 108 -4.28 -14.56 -5.13
C LEU A 108 -3.95 -15.39 -3.89
N THR A 109 -2.73 -15.26 -3.40
CA THR A 109 -2.16 -16.12 -2.36
C THR A 109 -1.75 -15.30 -1.15
N ASP A 110 -2.01 -15.84 0.03
CA ASP A 110 -1.46 -15.35 1.28
C ASP A 110 0.03 -15.74 1.42
N ASN A 111 0.90 -14.76 1.65
CA ASN A 111 2.35 -14.97 1.75
C ASN A 111 2.75 -15.67 3.05
N THR A 112 1.90 -15.65 4.09
CA THR A 112 2.12 -16.31 5.38
C THR A 112 1.67 -17.77 5.36
N ASP A 113 0.65 -18.09 4.55
CA ASP A 113 0.24 -19.46 4.24
C ASP A 113 0.03 -19.64 2.73
N PRO A 114 1.05 -20.09 1.98
CA PRO A 114 0.93 -20.29 0.54
C PRO A 114 -0.10 -21.34 0.09
N ALA A 115 -0.67 -22.11 1.03
CA ALA A 115 -1.79 -23.02 0.76
C ALA A 115 -3.16 -22.32 0.85
N ASP A 116 -3.25 -21.12 1.46
CA ASP A 116 -4.44 -20.29 1.46
C ASP A 116 -4.41 -19.36 0.23
N TYR A 117 -5.20 -19.73 -0.77
CA TYR A 117 -5.30 -19.00 -2.03
C TYR A 117 -6.69 -19.16 -2.66
N ILE A 118 -7.01 -18.26 -3.56
CA ILE A 118 -8.20 -18.33 -4.41
C ILE A 118 -7.86 -18.11 -5.88
N ASP A 119 -8.63 -18.69 -6.80
CA ASP A 119 -8.57 -18.34 -8.22
C ASP A 119 -9.46 -17.11 -8.51
N ILE A 120 -8.82 -15.99 -8.84
CA ILE A 120 -9.50 -14.69 -9.01
C ILE A 120 -10.51 -14.68 -10.16
N ARG A 121 -10.49 -15.70 -11.04
CA ARG A 121 -11.40 -15.79 -12.19
C ARG A 121 -12.78 -16.32 -11.80
N THR A 122 -12.88 -16.98 -10.66
CA THR A 122 -14.08 -17.74 -10.26
C THR A 122 -14.51 -17.52 -8.82
N GLU A 123 -13.63 -17.02 -7.98
CA GLU A 123 -13.87 -16.87 -6.54
C GLU A 123 -13.94 -15.39 -6.11
N ASP A 124 -14.43 -15.14 -4.90
CA ASP A 124 -14.66 -13.78 -4.38
C ASP A 124 -13.38 -13.18 -3.81
N VAL A 125 -12.75 -12.34 -4.62
CA VAL A 125 -11.49 -11.65 -4.30
C VAL A 125 -11.63 -10.72 -3.09
N GLU A 126 -12.69 -9.91 -3.04
CA GLU A 126 -12.82 -8.94 -1.96
C GLU A 126 -13.08 -9.63 -0.63
N SER A 127 -13.87 -10.70 -0.61
CA SER A 127 -14.12 -11.46 0.62
C SER A 127 -12.86 -12.16 1.11
N PHE A 128 -12.00 -12.65 0.21
CA PHE A 128 -10.70 -13.21 0.58
C PHE A 128 -9.78 -12.14 1.19
N ILE A 129 -9.67 -10.97 0.58
CA ILE A 129 -8.86 -9.85 1.10
C ILE A 129 -9.38 -9.44 2.48
N ARG A 130 -10.68 -9.17 2.61
CA ARG A 130 -11.29 -8.72 3.88
C ARG A 130 -11.10 -9.70 5.02
N LYS A 131 -11.18 -11.01 4.76
CA LYS A 131 -10.92 -12.05 5.77
C LYS A 131 -9.52 -11.87 6.36
N HIS A 132 -8.50 -11.86 5.51
CA HIS A 132 -7.11 -11.78 5.94
C HIS A 132 -6.75 -10.41 6.54
N GLU A 133 -7.34 -9.31 6.06
CA GLU A 133 -7.17 -8.00 6.70
C GLU A 133 -7.71 -7.98 8.14
N ASN A 134 -8.87 -8.61 8.39
CA ASN A 134 -9.40 -8.74 9.75
C ASN A 134 -8.49 -9.59 10.63
N ASP A 135 -7.98 -10.71 10.11
CA ASP A 135 -7.05 -11.58 10.83
C ASP A 135 -5.77 -10.82 11.23
N ILE A 136 -5.25 -9.95 10.33
CA ILE A 136 -4.11 -9.06 10.62
C ILE A 136 -4.47 -8.04 11.70
N TYR A 137 -5.64 -7.42 11.64
CA TYR A 137 -6.04 -6.42 12.64
C TYR A 137 -6.26 -7.04 14.03
N ASP A 138 -6.78 -8.26 14.10
CA ASP A 138 -6.89 -9.01 15.35
C ASP A 138 -5.49 -9.32 15.93
N ASP A 139 -4.53 -9.77 15.09
CA ASP A 139 -3.15 -10.02 15.49
C ASP A 139 -2.44 -8.73 15.94
N ILE A 140 -2.59 -7.62 15.22
CA ILE A 140 -2.06 -6.30 15.63
C ILE A 140 -2.63 -5.89 16.99
N SER A 141 -3.94 -6.08 17.21
CA SER A 141 -4.58 -5.76 18.49
C SER A 141 -3.94 -6.54 19.64
N ASP A 142 -3.77 -7.86 19.46
CA ASP A 142 -3.17 -8.74 20.45
C ASP A 142 -1.70 -8.39 20.72
N LEU A 143 -0.91 -8.13 19.67
CA LEU A 143 0.48 -7.70 19.81
C LEU A 143 0.59 -6.37 20.55
N LEU A 144 -0.26 -5.39 20.22
CA LEU A 144 -0.30 -4.11 20.91
C LEU A 144 -0.67 -4.27 22.40
N ASN A 145 -1.60 -5.16 22.73
CA ASN A 145 -1.95 -5.48 24.12
C ASN A 145 -0.77 -6.08 24.89
N ILE A 146 0.02 -6.95 24.25
CA ILE A 146 1.22 -7.54 24.84
C ILE A 146 2.27 -6.46 25.11
N ILE A 147 2.63 -5.65 24.10
CA ILE A 147 3.71 -4.66 24.25
C ILE A 147 3.32 -3.45 25.11
N SER A 148 2.02 -3.22 25.33
CA SER A 148 1.48 -2.12 26.17
C SER A 148 1.22 -2.53 27.62
N SER A 149 1.61 -3.74 28.03
CA SER A 149 1.43 -4.28 29.39
C SER A 149 2.76 -4.52 30.11
N PRO A 150 3.45 -3.48 30.61
CA PRO A 150 4.80 -3.67 31.10
C PRO A 150 4.93 -4.32 32.47
N SER A 151 6.10 -4.93 32.68
CA SER A 151 6.76 -4.99 33.99
C SER A 151 7.23 -3.59 34.46
N PHE A 152 7.63 -3.41 35.72
CA PHE A 152 7.90 -2.14 36.46
C PHE A 152 8.93 -1.12 35.84
N SER A 153 8.93 -0.84 34.54
CA SER A 153 9.65 0.27 33.90
C SER A 153 8.67 1.27 33.31
N SER A 154 9.07 2.54 33.15
CA SER A 154 8.34 3.57 32.40
C SER A 154 9.09 4.02 31.14
N ALA A 155 10.21 3.37 30.83
CA ALA A 155 11.04 3.71 29.68
C ALA A 155 10.60 2.90 28.46
N THR A 156 10.14 3.58 27.40
CA THR A 156 9.64 2.96 26.17
C THR A 156 10.60 1.94 25.56
N GLY A 157 11.91 2.22 25.64
CA GLY A 157 12.94 1.32 25.12
C GLY A 157 13.10 0.00 25.90
N ASP A 158 12.64 -0.08 27.15
CA ASP A 158 12.67 -1.33 27.91
C ASP A 158 11.54 -2.27 27.49
N TYR A 159 10.36 -1.73 27.15
CA TYR A 159 9.23 -2.51 26.66
C TYR A 159 9.51 -3.16 25.31
N ILE A 160 10.07 -2.39 24.37
CA ILE A 160 10.45 -2.90 23.05
C ILE A 160 11.51 -3.99 23.18
N ARG A 161 12.45 -3.85 24.12
CA ARG A 161 13.50 -4.86 24.34
C ARG A 161 12.96 -6.14 24.98
N GLU A 162 12.00 -6.03 25.89
CA GLU A 162 11.35 -7.18 26.53
C GLU A 162 10.48 -7.97 25.53
N HIS A 163 9.86 -7.27 24.56
CA HIS A 163 8.96 -7.83 23.55
C HIS A 163 9.45 -7.58 22.11
N GLN A 164 10.74 -7.81 21.86
CA GLN A 164 11.34 -7.50 20.55
C GLN A 164 10.69 -8.29 19.41
N SER A 165 10.34 -9.56 19.63
CA SER A 165 9.69 -10.39 18.61
C SER A 165 8.33 -9.86 18.17
N GLU A 166 7.52 -9.42 19.12
CA GLU A 166 6.18 -8.86 18.90
C GLU A 166 6.29 -7.50 18.21
N TYR A 167 7.27 -6.68 18.62
CA TYR A 167 7.58 -5.43 17.96
C TYR A 167 8.04 -5.62 16.51
N ASP A 168 8.94 -6.57 16.25
CA ASP A 168 9.41 -6.89 14.90
C ASP A 168 8.26 -7.41 14.03
N LYS A 169 7.36 -8.21 14.61
CA LYS A 169 6.14 -8.69 13.92
C LYS A 169 5.19 -7.53 13.58
N LEU A 170 4.95 -6.59 14.50
CA LEU A 170 4.18 -5.37 14.23
C LEU A 170 4.79 -4.55 13.09
N LEU A 171 6.12 -4.42 13.02
CA LEU A 171 6.79 -3.74 11.92
C LEU A 171 6.66 -4.49 10.59
N SER A 172 6.62 -5.82 10.62
CA SER A 172 6.48 -6.65 9.41
C SER A 172 5.14 -6.46 8.70
N TYR A 173 4.08 -6.11 9.43
CA TYR A 173 2.77 -5.79 8.85
C TYR A 173 2.73 -4.43 8.12
N GLY A 174 3.74 -3.59 8.30
CA GLY A 174 3.90 -2.34 7.53
C GLY A 174 2.72 -1.39 7.66
N GLU A 175 2.09 -1.03 6.52
CA GLU A 175 0.98 -0.07 6.47
C GLU A 175 -0.25 -0.52 7.25
N TYR A 176 -0.48 -1.83 7.41
CA TYR A 176 -1.59 -2.34 8.21
C TYR A 176 -1.50 -1.92 9.68
N THR A 177 -0.29 -1.95 10.26
CA THR A 177 -0.04 -1.47 11.63
C THR A 177 -0.33 0.03 11.74
N LEU A 178 0.09 0.83 10.76
CA LEU A 178 -0.17 2.26 10.74
C LEU A 178 -1.68 2.57 10.61
N HIS A 179 -2.36 1.87 9.71
CA HIS A 179 -3.81 1.99 9.50
C HIS A 179 -4.59 1.62 10.76
N TYR A 180 -4.22 0.52 11.43
CA TYR A 180 -4.83 0.13 12.70
C TYR A 180 -4.67 1.25 13.74
N CYS A 181 -3.46 1.77 13.91
CA CYS A 181 -3.20 2.84 14.87
C CYS A 181 -4.04 4.10 14.61
N PHE A 182 -4.19 4.54 13.35
CA PHE A 182 -5.04 5.69 13.01
C PHE A 182 -6.54 5.44 13.14
N ARG A 183 -6.97 4.18 13.10
CA ARG A 183 -8.38 3.81 13.26
C ARG A 183 -8.78 3.77 14.73
N GLU A 184 -7.91 3.25 15.59
CA GLU A 184 -8.22 2.99 17.01
C GLU A 184 -7.81 4.11 17.98
N PHE A 185 -6.88 5.00 17.61
CA PHE A 185 -6.36 6.09 18.47
C PHE A 185 -6.51 7.47 17.83
#